data_AF-A0A2V3JBG5-F1
#
_entry.id   AF-A0A2V3JBG5-F1
#
_cell.length_a   1.000
_cell.length_b   1.000
_cell.length_c   1.000
_cell.angle_alpha   90.00
_cell.angle_beta   90.00
_cell.angle_gamma   90.00
#
_symmetry.space_group_name_H-M   'P 1'
#
loop_
_entity.id
_entity.type
_entity.pdbx_description
1 polymer ?
#
loop_
_entity_poly.entity_id
_entity_poly.type
_entity_poly.pdbx_seq_one_letter_code
_entity_poly.pdbx_strand_id
1 'polypeptide(L)'
;MKKAFAGKRKVLIIGIVFVIAIVGIMATPMVKQPDEAGKRAEPTENELPTEVKSEIERLLLEPEIHLSRWSVNTAEKRVDIFVYKLTPENERLNGKIIDGWTMNISEDVEFKRGEEKLNAELKRLKEKPETEIGAWSYGWDPRTGYKDVNIFVGNLTPENQQLNGKTINGWKVHVWKSLLPPKEVALQDSRVKERIEGKEYEVKEHTRKAGGDKEILVDVYIRIKEPKKTVIATVDVVKQEVIEINETSSWISIPER
;
A
#
# COMPACT_ATOMS: atom_id res chain seq x y z
N MET A 1 -34.83 50.57 -0.99
CA MET A 1 -33.66 50.32 -1.85
C MET A 1 -33.09 48.95 -1.51
N LYS A 2 -33.02 48.06 -2.49
CA LYS A 2 -32.51 46.68 -2.36
C LYS A 2 -30.97 46.71 -2.29
N LYS A 3 -30.35 46.05 -1.31
CA LYS A 3 -28.94 45.66 -1.39
C LYS A 3 -28.84 44.15 -1.20
N ALA A 4 -28.57 43.48 -2.32
CA ALA A 4 -28.25 42.07 -2.38
C ALA A 4 -26.85 41.85 -1.79
N PHE A 5 -26.72 40.97 -0.79
CA PHE A 5 -25.44 40.43 -0.38
C PHE A 5 -25.04 39.34 -1.38
N ALA A 6 -24.11 39.67 -2.27
CA ALA A 6 -23.46 38.72 -3.16
C ALA A 6 -22.52 37.82 -2.34
N GLY A 7 -22.95 36.59 -2.08
CA GLY A 7 -22.11 35.55 -1.50
C GLY A 7 -21.06 35.08 -2.51
N LYS A 8 -19.79 35.39 -2.26
CA LYS A 8 -18.65 34.77 -2.95
C LYS A 8 -18.57 33.29 -2.54
N ARG A 9 -18.97 32.38 -3.42
CA ARG A 9 -18.61 30.95 -3.28
C ARG A 9 -17.11 30.81 -3.51
N LYS A 10 -16.35 30.60 -2.44
CA LYS A 10 -14.97 30.08 -2.53
C LYS A 10 -15.09 28.58 -2.75
N VAL A 11 -14.82 28.12 -3.97
CA VAL A 11 -14.58 26.70 -4.25
C VAL A 11 -13.18 26.38 -3.73
N LEU A 12 -13.13 25.73 -2.57
CA LEU A 12 -11.89 25.19 -2.02
C LEU A 12 -11.61 23.87 -2.74
N ILE A 13 -10.78 23.90 -3.77
CA ILE A 13 -10.22 22.70 -4.38
C ILE A 13 -9.20 22.15 -3.37
N ILE A 14 -9.63 21.18 -2.57
CA ILE A 14 -8.74 20.39 -1.73
C ILE A 14 -7.97 19.46 -2.67
N GLY A 15 -6.82 19.92 -3.15
CA GLY A 15 -5.84 19.08 -3.82
C GLY A 15 -5.30 18.07 -2.82
N ILE A 16 -5.71 16.81 -2.95
CA ILE A 16 -5.18 15.69 -2.17
C ILE A 16 -3.76 15.42 -2.69
N VAL A 17 -2.76 15.92 -1.96
CA VAL A 17 -1.35 15.57 -2.16
C VAL A 17 -1.12 14.25 -1.44
N PHE A 18 -1.07 13.14 -2.18
CA PHE A 18 -0.58 11.86 -1.68
C PHE A 18 0.95 11.94 -1.55
N VAL A 19 1.43 12.29 -0.35
CA VAL A 19 2.82 12.02 0.06
C VAL A 19 2.83 10.60 0.61
N ILE A 20 3.13 9.61 -0.23
CA ILE A 20 3.40 8.25 0.24
C ILE A 20 4.87 8.22 0.66
N ALA A 21 5.11 8.55 1.93
CA ALA A 21 6.33 8.14 2.61
C ALA A 21 6.24 6.64 2.88
N ILE A 22 6.94 5.84 2.07
CA ILE A 22 7.15 4.41 2.33
C ILE A 22 8.20 4.31 3.44
N VAL A 23 7.79 4.44 4.70
CA VAL A 23 8.54 3.94 5.85
C VAL A 23 7.56 3.56 6.95
N GLY A 24 7.54 2.28 7.33
CA GLY A 24 7.11 1.88 8.67
C GLY A 24 5.80 1.09 8.78
N ILE A 25 5.90 -0.23 8.58
CA ILE A 25 5.24 -1.28 9.39
C ILE A 25 3.72 -1.08 9.61
N MET A 26 2.91 -1.61 8.71
CA MET A 26 1.58 -2.10 9.05
C MET A 26 1.59 -3.61 8.84
N ALA A 27 1.65 -4.35 9.95
CA ALA A 27 1.31 -5.76 9.98
C ALA A 27 -0.19 -5.89 9.67
N THR A 28 -0.54 -5.88 8.38
CA THR A 28 -1.82 -6.40 7.91
C THR A 28 -1.72 -7.93 7.91
N PRO A 29 -2.61 -8.66 8.61
CA PRO A 29 -2.68 -10.11 8.49
C PRO A 29 -3.22 -10.42 7.08
N MET A 30 -2.32 -10.62 6.13
CA MET A 30 -2.65 -11.03 4.78
C MET A 30 -2.75 -12.56 4.79
N VAL A 31 -3.96 -13.10 4.66
CA VAL A 31 -4.15 -14.54 4.41
C VAL A 31 -3.59 -14.84 3.03
N LYS A 32 -2.43 -15.49 2.99
CA LYS A 32 -1.71 -15.85 1.77
C LYS A 32 -1.85 -17.36 1.55
N GLN A 33 -2.57 -17.77 0.52
CA GLN A 33 -2.53 -19.16 0.03
C GLN A 33 -1.30 -19.38 -0.89
N PRO A 34 -0.70 -20.59 -0.89
CA PRO A 34 0.60 -20.82 -1.50
C PRO A 34 0.54 -21.24 -2.98
N ASP A 35 1.74 -21.34 -3.54
CA ASP A 35 2.15 -21.99 -4.80
C ASP A 35 2.19 -21.09 -6.06
N GLU A 36 3.38 -20.85 -6.61
CA GLU A 36 4.13 -21.85 -7.38
C GLU A 36 5.56 -21.35 -7.66
N ALA A 37 6.50 -22.29 -7.62
CA ALA A 37 7.93 -22.11 -7.82
C ALA A 37 8.27 -21.83 -9.30
N GLY A 38 8.74 -20.62 -9.58
CA GLY A 38 9.33 -20.24 -10.87
C GLY A 38 10.83 -20.59 -10.91
N LYS A 39 11.23 -21.27 -11.98
CA LYS A 39 12.54 -21.88 -12.20
C LYS A 39 13.72 -20.92 -11.96
N ARG A 40 14.65 -21.43 -11.15
CA ARG A 40 15.95 -20.89 -10.79
C ARG A 40 16.83 -20.72 -12.04
N ALA A 41 17.30 -19.50 -12.30
CA ALA A 41 18.48 -19.30 -13.13
C ALA A 41 19.70 -19.72 -12.29
N GLU A 42 20.55 -20.58 -12.85
CA GLU A 42 21.78 -21.04 -12.21
C GLU A 42 22.76 -19.86 -12.03
N PRO A 43 23.38 -19.68 -10.85
CA PRO A 43 24.39 -18.64 -10.67
C PRO A 43 25.73 -19.15 -11.19
N THR A 44 26.25 -18.52 -12.25
CA THR A 44 27.65 -18.70 -12.65
C THR A 44 28.54 -17.94 -11.66
N GLU A 45 29.24 -18.68 -10.81
CA GLU A 45 30.32 -18.19 -9.94
C GLU A 45 31.45 -17.59 -10.80
N ASN A 46 31.42 -16.28 -11.01
CA ASN A 46 32.62 -15.46 -11.10
C ASN A 46 32.50 -14.46 -9.96
N GLU A 47 33.09 -14.81 -8.81
CA GLU A 47 32.83 -14.17 -7.53
C GLU A 47 33.18 -12.68 -7.59
N LEU A 48 32.15 -11.84 -7.53
CA LEU A 48 32.31 -10.45 -7.12
C LEU A 48 33.09 -10.43 -5.80
N PRO A 49 34.03 -9.49 -5.62
CA PRO A 49 34.68 -9.32 -4.33
C PRO A 49 33.65 -9.16 -3.20
N THR A 50 34.02 -9.64 -2.02
CA THR A 50 33.14 -9.65 -0.84
C THR A 50 32.67 -8.24 -0.50
N GLU A 51 33.54 -7.24 -0.67
CA GLU A 51 33.28 -5.83 -0.45
C GLU A 51 32.24 -5.29 -1.43
N VAL A 52 32.33 -5.67 -2.71
CA VAL A 52 31.37 -5.28 -3.75
C VAL A 52 30.01 -5.93 -3.49
N LYS A 53 29.99 -7.22 -3.14
CA LYS A 53 28.76 -7.93 -2.78
C LYS A 53 28.09 -7.33 -1.55
N SER A 54 28.87 -7.00 -0.52
CA SER A 54 28.36 -6.39 0.72
C SER A 54 27.80 -5.00 0.46
N GLU A 55 28.42 -4.22 -0.43
CA GLU A 55 27.89 -2.93 -0.85
C GLU A 55 26.54 -3.09 -1.56
N ILE A 56 26.41 -4.02 -2.51
CA ILE A 56 25.15 -4.28 -3.21
C ILE A 56 24.05 -4.70 -2.20
N GLU A 57 24.37 -5.60 -1.27
CA GLU A 57 23.41 -6.00 -0.23
C GLU A 57 23.01 -4.84 0.69
N ARG A 58 23.92 -3.92 0.99
CA ARG A 58 23.58 -2.69 1.73
C ARG A 58 22.61 -1.83 0.94
N LEU A 59 22.92 -1.57 -0.34
CA LEU A 59 22.07 -0.74 -1.22
C LEU A 59 20.67 -1.33 -1.42
N LEU A 60 20.56 -2.67 -1.43
CA LEU A 60 19.27 -3.37 -1.49
C LEU A 60 18.37 -3.12 -0.27
N LEU A 61 18.95 -2.70 0.86
CA LEU A 61 18.24 -2.39 2.09
C LEU A 61 17.99 -0.88 2.30
N GLU A 62 18.54 -0.02 1.44
CA GLU A 62 18.41 1.44 1.52
C GLU A 62 17.27 1.94 0.61
N PRO A 63 16.10 2.32 1.16
CA PRO A 63 14.96 2.75 0.37
C PRO A 63 15.27 3.97 -0.53
N GLU A 64 16.16 4.85 -0.09
CA GLU A 64 16.55 6.08 -0.78
C GLU A 64 17.32 5.83 -2.08
N ILE A 65 17.90 4.63 -2.25
CA ILE A 65 18.64 4.26 -3.45
C ILE A 65 17.70 3.96 -4.62
N HIS A 66 16.47 3.51 -4.33
CA HIS A 66 15.47 3.15 -5.33
C HIS A 66 15.98 2.11 -6.36
N LEU A 67 16.72 1.10 -5.90
CA LEU A 67 17.33 0.08 -6.77
C LEU A 67 16.25 -0.77 -7.49
N SER A 68 16.34 -0.87 -8.82
CA SER A 68 15.42 -1.68 -9.64
C SER A 68 16.02 -3.02 -10.05
N ARG A 69 17.30 -3.04 -10.43
CA ARG A 69 18.10 -4.23 -10.77
C ARG A 69 19.59 -3.85 -10.79
N TRP A 70 20.45 -4.83 -10.98
CA TRP A 70 21.88 -4.62 -11.16
C TRP A 70 22.47 -5.66 -12.10
N SER A 71 23.64 -5.39 -12.66
CA SER A 71 24.39 -6.34 -13.49
C SER A 71 25.89 -6.20 -13.31
N VAL A 72 26.61 -7.27 -13.63
CA VAL A 72 28.07 -7.34 -13.49
C VAL A 72 28.70 -7.44 -14.86
N ASN A 73 29.68 -6.58 -15.11
CA ASN A 73 30.62 -6.72 -16.21
C ASN A 73 32.00 -7.07 -15.65
N THR A 74 32.34 -8.36 -15.72
CA THR A 74 33.60 -8.88 -15.18
C THR A 74 34.82 -8.43 -15.98
N ALA A 75 34.69 -8.26 -17.30
CA ALA A 75 35.79 -7.85 -18.18
C ALA A 75 36.27 -6.42 -17.86
N GLU A 76 35.33 -5.53 -17.53
CA GLU A 76 35.60 -4.13 -17.22
C GLU A 76 35.67 -3.85 -15.72
N LYS A 77 35.57 -4.91 -14.89
CA LYS A 77 35.42 -4.81 -13.43
C LYS A 77 34.39 -3.72 -13.06
N ARG A 78 33.19 -3.81 -13.62
CA ARG A 78 32.12 -2.84 -13.40
C ARG A 78 30.86 -3.51 -12.87
N VAL A 79 30.22 -2.85 -11.91
CA VAL A 79 28.85 -3.14 -11.48
C VAL A 79 27.95 -2.00 -11.95
N ASP A 80 26.96 -2.33 -12.79
CA ASP A 80 25.94 -1.40 -13.23
C ASP A 80 24.72 -1.55 -12.31
N ILE A 81 24.43 -0.51 -11.52
CA ILE A 81 23.24 -0.40 -10.69
C ILE A 81 22.21 0.41 -11.45
N PHE A 82 21.03 -0.17 -11.62
CA PHE A 82 19.91 0.48 -12.26
C PHE A 82 18.94 0.93 -11.18
N VAL A 83 18.54 2.20 -11.23
CA VAL A 83 17.64 2.82 -10.27
C VAL A 83 16.35 3.25 -10.92
N TYR A 84 15.26 3.19 -10.17
CA TYR A 84 13.97 3.68 -10.62
C TYR A 84 14.00 5.19 -10.91
N LYS A 85 14.74 5.95 -10.11
CA LYS A 85 14.88 7.40 -10.24
C LYS A 85 16.26 7.81 -9.78
N LEU A 86 16.92 8.68 -10.55
CA LEU A 86 18.14 9.34 -10.10
C LEU A 86 17.84 10.32 -8.97
N THR A 87 18.61 10.20 -7.89
CA THR A 87 18.55 11.05 -6.69
C THR A 87 19.97 11.43 -6.29
N PRO A 88 20.19 12.55 -5.58
CA PRO A 88 21.52 12.89 -5.08
C PRO A 88 22.17 11.75 -4.27
N GLU A 89 21.37 10.97 -3.55
CA GLU A 89 21.78 9.84 -2.72
C GLU A 89 22.35 8.66 -3.51
N ASN A 90 21.81 8.38 -4.71
CA ASN A 90 22.32 7.34 -5.58
C ASN A 90 23.35 7.88 -6.59
N GLU A 91 23.20 9.10 -7.10
CA GLU A 91 24.15 9.71 -8.04
C GLU A 91 25.55 9.86 -7.45
N ARG A 92 25.68 10.13 -6.14
CA ARG A 92 26.98 10.17 -5.45
C ARG A 92 27.74 8.84 -5.46
N LEU A 93 27.07 7.71 -5.74
CA LEU A 93 27.68 6.39 -5.85
C LEU A 93 28.24 6.14 -7.26
N ASN A 94 27.90 6.98 -8.23
CA ASN A 94 28.35 6.83 -9.60
C ASN A 94 29.86 7.07 -9.71
N GLY A 95 30.57 6.14 -10.36
CA GLY A 95 32.03 6.13 -10.46
C GLY A 95 32.76 5.71 -9.18
N LYS A 96 32.04 5.30 -8.13
CA LYS A 96 32.66 4.82 -6.88
C LYS A 96 33.46 3.54 -7.17
N ILE A 97 34.70 3.49 -6.68
CA ILE A 97 35.58 2.32 -6.84
C ILE A 97 35.61 1.54 -5.51
N ILE A 98 35.36 0.23 -5.58
CA ILE A 98 35.41 -0.71 -4.45
C ILE A 98 36.20 -1.93 -4.89
N ASP A 99 37.31 -2.23 -4.23
CA ASP A 99 38.21 -3.34 -4.60
C ASP A 99 38.62 -3.35 -6.09
N GLY A 100 38.84 -2.15 -6.66
CA GLY A 100 39.17 -2.00 -8.08
C GLY A 100 38.00 -2.25 -9.04
N TRP A 101 36.77 -2.39 -8.53
CA TRP A 101 35.53 -2.42 -9.31
C TRP A 101 34.85 -1.07 -9.31
N THR A 102 34.43 -0.62 -10.49
CA THR A 102 33.68 0.64 -10.65
C THR A 102 32.19 0.38 -10.52
N MET A 103 31.50 1.20 -9.72
CA MET A 103 30.05 1.24 -9.65
C MET A 103 29.52 2.31 -10.59
N ASN A 104 28.58 1.95 -11.46
CA ASN A 104 27.91 2.87 -12.36
C ASN A 104 26.42 2.93 -12.02
N ILE A 105 25.88 4.13 -11.89
CA ILE A 105 24.48 4.34 -11.54
C ILE A 105 23.77 4.91 -12.76
N SER A 106 22.71 4.25 -13.19
CA SER A 106 21.90 4.71 -14.31
C SER A 106 20.42 4.50 -14.07
N GLU A 107 19.60 5.30 -14.72
CA GLU A 107 18.15 5.14 -14.64
C GLU A 107 17.68 3.92 -15.44
N ASP A 108 16.77 3.13 -14.86
CA ASP A 108 16.22 1.95 -15.51
C ASP A 108 15.07 2.30 -16.48
N VAL A 109 15.45 2.79 -17.65
CA VAL A 109 14.50 3.21 -18.69
C VAL A 109 13.60 2.05 -19.15
N GLU A 110 14.12 0.82 -19.16
CA GLU A 110 13.33 -0.36 -19.54
C GLU A 110 12.28 -0.70 -18.49
N PHE A 111 12.65 -0.64 -17.21
CA PHE A 111 11.71 -0.84 -16.12
C PHE A 111 10.59 0.20 -16.14
N LYS A 112 10.94 1.49 -16.28
CA LYS A 112 9.95 2.58 -16.39
C LYS A 112 8.98 2.37 -17.55
N ARG A 113 9.51 2.06 -18.74
CA ARG A 113 8.67 1.77 -19.91
C ARG A 113 7.74 0.57 -19.68
N GLY A 114 8.20 -0.44 -18.95
CA GLY A 114 7.39 -1.57 -18.53
C GLY A 114 6.25 -1.17 -17.60
N GLU A 115 6.54 -0.35 -16.59
CA GLU A 115 5.54 0.21 -15.67
C GLU A 115 4.52 1.09 -16.41
N GLU A 116 4.96 1.96 -17.32
CA GLU A 116 4.07 2.82 -18.11
C GLU A 116 3.07 2.02 -18.95
N LYS A 117 3.53 0.93 -19.59
CA LYS A 117 2.64 0.01 -20.33
C LYS A 117 1.62 -0.65 -19.42
N LEU A 118 2.06 -1.17 -18.27
CA LEU A 118 1.17 -1.73 -17.26
C LEU A 118 0.13 -0.69 -16.80
N ASN A 119 0.58 0.52 -16.44
CA ASN A 119 -0.28 1.59 -15.96
C ASN A 119 -1.33 2.00 -17.01
N ALA A 120 -0.95 2.06 -18.29
CA ALA A 120 -1.89 2.33 -19.37
C ALA A 120 -2.97 1.22 -19.49
N GLU A 121 -2.58 -0.04 -19.33
CA GLU A 121 -3.50 -1.17 -19.35
C GLU A 121 -4.44 -1.18 -18.14
N LEU A 122 -3.93 -0.91 -16.93
CA LEU A 122 -4.74 -0.79 -15.72
C LEU A 122 -5.75 0.37 -15.79
N LYS A 123 -5.36 1.50 -16.41
CA LYS A 123 -6.30 2.61 -16.68
C LYS A 123 -7.43 2.18 -17.61
N ARG A 124 -7.14 1.45 -18.69
CA ARG A 124 -8.16 0.90 -19.59
C ARG A 124 -9.07 -0.12 -18.90
N LEU A 125 -8.52 -0.93 -18.01
CA LEU A 125 -9.33 -1.86 -17.20
C LEU A 125 -10.24 -1.07 -16.25
N LYS A 126 -9.74 -0.02 -15.59
CA LYS A 126 -10.50 0.83 -14.68
C LYS A 126 -11.66 1.57 -15.35
N GLU A 127 -11.59 1.86 -16.65
CA GLU A 127 -12.70 2.46 -17.41
C GLU A 127 -13.92 1.54 -17.53
N LYS A 128 -13.74 0.24 -17.29
CA LYS A 128 -14.80 -0.77 -17.31
C LYS A 128 -15.47 -0.87 -15.93
N PRO A 129 -16.74 -0.43 -15.77
CA PRO A 129 -17.42 -0.41 -14.48
C PRO A 129 -17.45 -1.78 -13.78
N GLU A 130 -17.56 -2.87 -14.54
CA GLU A 130 -17.59 -4.25 -14.06
C GLU A 130 -16.33 -4.69 -13.31
N THR A 131 -15.20 -3.99 -13.50
CA THR A 131 -13.94 -4.32 -12.82
C THR A 131 -13.86 -3.70 -11.43
N GLU A 132 -14.61 -2.62 -11.17
CA GLU A 132 -14.60 -1.85 -9.92
C GLU A 132 -13.20 -1.43 -9.43
N ILE A 133 -12.22 -1.25 -10.33
CA ILE A 133 -10.85 -0.90 -9.95
C ILE A 133 -10.79 0.52 -9.40
N GLY A 134 -10.45 0.65 -8.12
CA GLY A 134 -10.26 1.93 -7.44
C GLY A 134 -8.83 2.45 -7.55
N ALA A 135 -7.85 1.59 -7.23
CA ALA A 135 -6.44 1.95 -7.18
C ALA A 135 -5.54 0.73 -7.46
N TRP A 136 -4.23 0.96 -7.56
CA TRP A 136 -3.24 -0.11 -7.61
C TRP A 136 -1.90 0.35 -7.03
N SER A 137 -1.06 -0.60 -6.63
CA SER A 137 0.32 -0.38 -6.22
C SER A 137 1.26 -1.40 -6.87
N TYR A 138 2.51 -0.98 -7.09
CA TYR A 138 3.54 -1.80 -7.73
C TYR A 138 4.50 -2.36 -6.67
N GLY A 139 4.89 -3.62 -6.84
CA GLY A 139 5.96 -4.25 -6.08
C GLY A 139 7.00 -4.84 -7.03
N TRP A 140 8.27 -4.72 -6.64
CA TRP A 140 9.35 -5.41 -7.34
C TRP A 140 10.43 -5.83 -6.36
N ASP A 141 11.12 -6.92 -6.68
CA ASP A 141 12.29 -7.39 -5.96
C ASP A 141 13.50 -7.34 -6.90
N PRO A 142 14.44 -6.41 -6.68
CA PRO A 142 15.63 -6.27 -7.51
C PRO A 142 16.59 -7.47 -7.44
N ARG A 143 16.48 -8.35 -6.43
CA ARG A 143 17.31 -9.57 -6.33
C ARG A 143 16.85 -10.65 -7.30
N THR A 144 15.54 -10.83 -7.40
CA THR A 144 14.93 -11.92 -8.18
C THR A 144 14.39 -11.45 -9.52
N GLY A 145 14.26 -10.14 -9.72
CA GLY A 145 13.55 -9.56 -10.86
C GLY A 145 12.04 -9.78 -10.80
N TYR A 146 11.51 -10.28 -9.68
CA TYR A 146 10.08 -10.47 -9.48
C TYR A 146 9.38 -9.12 -9.49
N LYS A 147 8.20 -9.08 -10.12
CA LYS A 147 7.40 -7.87 -10.30
C LYS A 147 5.93 -8.23 -10.11
N ASP A 148 5.22 -7.46 -9.30
CA ASP A 148 3.79 -7.61 -9.12
C ASP A 148 3.03 -6.30 -9.00
N VAL A 149 1.73 -6.40 -9.22
CA VAL A 149 0.79 -5.30 -9.05
C VAL A 149 -0.36 -5.75 -8.19
N ASN A 150 -0.62 -4.97 -7.14
CA ASN A 150 -1.78 -5.13 -6.29
C ASN A 150 -2.87 -4.21 -6.80
N ILE A 151 -3.97 -4.77 -7.29
CA ILE A 151 -5.15 -4.05 -7.76
C ILE A 151 -6.16 -4.02 -6.64
N PHE A 152 -6.59 -2.82 -6.26
CA PHE A 152 -7.60 -2.60 -5.22
C PHE A 152 -8.95 -2.30 -5.86
N VAL A 153 -9.93 -3.16 -5.58
CA VAL A 153 -11.29 -3.09 -6.13
C VAL A 153 -12.31 -2.73 -5.06
N GLY A 154 -13.46 -2.16 -5.43
CA GLY A 154 -14.56 -1.91 -4.51
C GLY A 154 -15.16 -3.22 -3.97
N ASN A 155 -15.64 -4.06 -4.89
CA ASN A 155 -16.07 -5.42 -4.61
C ASN A 155 -15.29 -6.44 -5.45
N LEU A 156 -15.29 -7.69 -4.97
CA LEU A 156 -14.80 -8.82 -5.76
C LEU A 156 -15.89 -9.23 -6.74
N THR A 157 -15.65 -9.01 -8.03
CA THR A 157 -16.53 -9.40 -9.14
C THR A 157 -15.87 -10.54 -9.91
N PRO A 158 -16.63 -11.40 -10.61
CA PRO A 158 -16.04 -12.41 -11.48
C PRO A 158 -15.01 -11.83 -12.46
N GLU A 159 -15.27 -10.63 -12.98
CA GLU A 159 -14.47 -9.93 -13.97
C GLU A 159 -13.13 -9.41 -13.44
N ASN A 160 -13.05 -9.00 -12.17
CA ASN A 160 -11.78 -8.65 -11.56
C ASN A 160 -11.07 -9.85 -10.96
N GLN A 161 -11.78 -10.83 -10.40
CA GLN A 161 -11.18 -12.03 -9.83
C GLN A 161 -10.46 -12.88 -10.88
N GLN A 162 -10.94 -12.91 -12.12
CA GLN A 162 -10.23 -13.58 -13.23
C GLN A 162 -8.86 -12.94 -13.56
N LEU A 163 -8.56 -11.73 -13.07
CA LEU A 163 -7.23 -11.11 -13.24
C LEU A 163 -6.23 -11.63 -12.20
N ASN A 164 -6.71 -12.11 -11.06
CA ASN A 164 -5.86 -12.56 -9.97
C ASN A 164 -4.99 -13.74 -10.40
N GLY A 165 -3.69 -13.68 -10.10
CA GLY A 165 -2.70 -14.68 -10.48
C GLY A 165 -2.24 -14.62 -11.95
N LYS A 166 -2.90 -13.83 -12.81
CA LYS A 166 -2.45 -13.64 -14.19
C LYS A 166 -1.23 -12.74 -14.27
N THR A 167 -0.62 -12.71 -15.44
CA THR A 167 0.47 -11.79 -15.78
C THR A 167 -0.02 -10.74 -16.77
N ILE A 168 0.25 -9.47 -16.47
CA ILE A 168 0.02 -8.34 -17.38
C ILE A 168 1.35 -7.67 -17.64
N ASN A 169 1.81 -7.62 -18.90
CA ASN A 169 3.09 -7.01 -19.28
C ASN A 169 4.31 -7.50 -18.46
N GLY A 170 4.30 -8.77 -18.04
CA GLY A 170 5.35 -9.36 -17.20
C GLY A 170 5.21 -9.13 -15.69
N TRP A 171 4.12 -8.48 -15.24
CA TRP A 171 3.82 -8.26 -13.82
C TRP A 171 2.77 -9.25 -13.34
N LYS A 172 3.04 -9.93 -12.21
CA LYS A 172 2.05 -10.81 -11.57
C LYS A 172 0.95 -9.95 -10.93
N VAL A 173 -0.30 -10.28 -11.19
CA VAL A 173 -1.45 -9.53 -10.69
C VAL A 173 -2.00 -10.16 -9.42
N HIS A 174 -2.23 -9.33 -8.40
CA HIS A 174 -2.99 -9.69 -7.20
C HIS A 174 -4.18 -8.76 -7.07
N VAL A 175 -5.36 -9.30 -6.77
CA VAL A 175 -6.60 -8.52 -6.63
C VAL A 175 -7.05 -8.53 -5.18
N TRP A 176 -7.28 -7.34 -4.64
CA TRP A 176 -7.63 -7.12 -3.24
C TRP A 176 -8.91 -6.30 -3.14
N LYS A 177 -9.81 -6.71 -2.26
CA LYS A 177 -10.96 -5.89 -1.90
C LYS A 177 -10.49 -4.71 -1.04
N SER A 178 -10.87 -3.50 -1.43
CA SER A 178 -10.68 -2.30 -0.62
C SER A 178 -11.59 -2.39 0.59
N LEU A 179 -11.00 -2.40 1.78
CA LEU A 179 -11.75 -2.43 3.05
C LEU A 179 -11.92 -1.00 3.55
N LEU A 180 -13.14 -0.65 3.98
CA LEU A 180 -13.38 0.62 4.64
C LEU A 180 -12.72 0.61 6.02
N PRO A 181 -12.27 1.78 6.51
CA PRO A 181 -11.86 1.94 7.89
C PRO A 181 -12.97 1.47 8.86
N PRO A 182 -12.64 0.81 9.97
CA PRO A 182 -13.64 0.29 10.91
C PRO A 182 -14.64 1.36 11.40
N LYS A 183 -14.17 2.58 11.68
CA LYS A 183 -15.04 3.72 12.02
C LYS A 183 -16.09 4.02 10.95
N GLU A 184 -15.76 3.88 9.68
CA GLU A 184 -16.70 4.17 8.59
C GLU A 184 -17.75 3.08 8.50
N VAL A 185 -17.34 1.81 8.64
CA VAL A 185 -18.26 0.67 8.75
C VAL A 185 -19.23 0.87 9.91
N ALA A 186 -18.71 1.21 11.10
CA ALA A 186 -19.52 1.46 12.28
C ALA A 186 -20.50 2.64 12.10
N LEU A 187 -20.05 3.75 11.53
CA LEU A 187 -20.89 4.94 11.31
C LEU A 187 -21.90 4.74 10.18
N GLN A 188 -21.71 3.77 9.29
CA GLN A 188 -22.66 3.44 8.23
C GLN A 188 -23.79 2.51 8.70
N ASP A 189 -23.57 1.73 9.76
CA ASP A 189 -24.55 0.83 10.35
C ASP A 189 -25.80 1.59 10.83
N SER A 190 -26.99 1.13 10.43
CA SER A 190 -28.26 1.79 10.73
C SER A 190 -28.54 1.88 12.24
N ARG A 191 -28.15 0.85 13.00
CA ARG A 191 -28.35 0.78 14.45
C ARG A 191 -27.46 1.80 15.15
N VAL A 192 -26.25 2.04 14.64
CA VAL A 192 -25.36 3.08 15.17
C VAL A 192 -25.85 4.47 14.78
N LYS A 193 -26.25 4.67 13.51
CA LYS A 193 -26.79 5.94 13.00
C LYS A 193 -27.95 6.45 13.84
N GLU A 194 -28.93 5.60 14.13
CA GLU A 194 -30.10 5.95 14.96
C GLU A 194 -29.69 6.48 16.35
N ARG A 195 -28.61 5.94 16.93
CA ARG A 195 -28.14 6.32 18.27
C ARG A 195 -27.42 7.66 18.30
N ILE A 196 -26.81 8.07 17.19
CA ILE A 196 -25.96 9.27 17.10
C ILE A 196 -26.59 10.40 16.29
N GLU A 197 -27.71 10.15 15.62
CA GLU A 197 -28.39 11.12 14.78
C GLU A 197 -28.69 12.43 15.52
N GLY A 198 -28.31 13.56 14.92
CA GLY A 198 -28.51 14.89 15.50
C GLY A 198 -27.62 15.22 16.71
N LYS A 199 -26.66 14.36 17.07
CA LYS A 199 -25.79 14.54 18.24
C LYS A 199 -24.36 14.83 17.83
N GLU A 200 -23.67 15.62 18.64
CA GLU A 200 -22.23 15.81 18.49
C GLU A 200 -21.48 14.65 19.14
N TYR A 201 -20.50 14.08 18.43
CA TYR A 201 -19.75 12.92 18.91
C TYR A 201 -18.28 12.95 18.51
N GLU A 202 -17.48 12.17 19.24
CA GLU A 202 -16.07 11.87 18.94
C GLU A 202 -15.90 10.37 18.71
N VAL A 203 -15.04 9.99 17.77
CA VAL A 203 -14.79 8.58 17.43
C VAL A 203 -13.36 8.19 17.73
N LYS A 204 -13.17 7.05 18.37
CA LYS A 204 -11.87 6.42 18.59
C LYS A 204 -11.96 4.92 18.31
N GLU A 205 -10.88 4.35 17.79
CA GLU A 205 -10.81 2.93 17.44
C GLU A 205 -9.83 2.20 18.37
N HIS A 206 -10.18 0.98 18.76
CA HIS A 206 -9.32 0.08 19.52
C HIS A 206 -9.33 -1.30 18.87
N THR A 207 -8.18 -1.73 18.37
CA THR A 207 -8.02 -3.08 17.82
C THR A 207 -7.91 -4.08 18.97
N ARG A 208 -8.79 -5.10 18.99
CA ARG A 208 -8.65 -6.20 19.96
C ARG A 208 -7.37 -6.97 19.62
N LYS A 209 -6.55 -7.31 20.62
CA LYS A 209 -5.39 -8.20 20.41
C LYS A 209 -5.91 -9.55 19.93
N ALA A 210 -5.72 -9.87 18.65
CA ALA A 210 -6.01 -11.18 18.11
C ALA A 210 -4.93 -12.17 18.58
N GLY A 211 -5.33 -13.23 19.27
CA GLY A 211 -4.50 -14.40 19.49
C GLY A 211 -4.69 -15.39 18.34
N GLY A 212 -3.66 -15.61 17.52
CA GLY A 212 -3.68 -16.53 16.37
C GLY A 212 -4.48 -16.02 15.16
N ASP A 213 -4.75 -16.92 14.20
CA ASP A 213 -5.45 -16.66 12.91
C ASP A 213 -6.95 -16.27 13.05
N LYS A 214 -7.36 -15.69 14.17
CA LYS A 214 -8.75 -15.33 14.46
C LYS A 214 -9.06 -13.90 14.00
N GLU A 215 -10.30 -13.73 13.55
CA GLU A 215 -10.94 -12.51 13.04
C GLU A 215 -10.37 -11.21 13.63
N ILE A 216 -9.97 -10.27 12.76
CA ILE A 216 -9.52 -8.95 13.17
C ILE A 216 -10.75 -8.16 13.59
N LEU A 217 -10.94 -8.02 14.89
CA LEU A 217 -12.04 -7.26 15.47
C LEU A 217 -11.54 -5.90 15.96
N VAL A 218 -12.30 -4.85 15.64
CA VAL A 218 -12.02 -3.48 16.07
C VAL A 218 -13.23 -2.94 16.81
N ASP A 219 -13.03 -2.50 18.04
CA ASP A 219 -14.03 -1.76 18.81
C ASP A 219 -13.95 -0.28 18.45
N VAL A 220 -15.07 0.26 17.94
CA VAL A 220 -15.25 1.67 17.61
C VAL A 220 -16.03 2.33 18.73
N TYR A 221 -15.36 3.19 19.50
CA TYR A 221 -15.92 3.96 20.58
C TYR A 221 -16.44 5.30 20.04
N ILE A 222 -17.75 5.49 20.10
CA ILE A 222 -18.42 6.72 19.67
C ILE A 222 -18.95 7.42 20.91
N ARG A 223 -18.24 8.47 21.33
CA ARG A 223 -18.53 9.26 22.52
C ARG A 223 -19.45 10.41 22.15
N ILE A 224 -20.71 10.32 22.53
CA ILE A 224 -21.71 11.37 22.40
C ILE A 224 -21.41 12.43 23.47
N LYS A 225 -21.35 13.70 23.06
CA LYS A 225 -21.06 14.81 23.98
C LYS A 225 -22.26 15.12 24.86
N GLU A 226 -23.47 15.19 24.30
CA GLU A 226 -24.72 15.28 25.07
C GLU A 226 -25.90 14.47 24.49
N PRO A 227 -26.61 13.66 25.31
CA PRO A 227 -26.24 13.29 26.68
C PRO A 227 -24.94 12.49 26.68
N LYS A 228 -24.07 12.71 27.67
CA LYS A 228 -22.80 11.96 27.80
C LYS A 228 -23.04 10.45 27.82
N LYS A 229 -22.72 9.81 26.69
CA LYS A 229 -22.95 8.38 26.45
C LYS A 229 -21.88 7.86 25.51
N THR A 230 -21.48 6.61 25.66
CA THR A 230 -20.60 5.96 24.68
C THR A 230 -21.35 4.80 24.04
N VAL A 231 -21.36 4.79 22.70
CA VAL A 231 -21.76 3.63 21.89
C VAL A 231 -20.48 2.93 21.47
N ILE A 232 -20.40 1.62 21.68
CA ILE A 232 -19.26 0.79 21.30
C ILE A 232 -19.76 -0.17 20.23
N ALA A 233 -19.25 -0.02 19.01
CA ALA A 233 -19.55 -0.91 17.90
C ALA A 233 -18.34 -1.81 17.61
N THR A 234 -18.50 -3.13 17.69
CA THR A 234 -17.45 -4.07 17.31
C THR A 234 -17.60 -4.41 15.84
N VAL A 235 -16.54 -4.15 15.07
CA VAL A 235 -16.48 -4.33 13.62
C VAL A 235 -15.61 -5.54 13.31
N ASP A 236 -16.15 -6.45 12.50
CA ASP A 236 -15.36 -7.45 11.79
C ASP A 236 -14.75 -6.78 10.54
N VAL A 237 -13.43 -6.57 10.56
CA VAL A 237 -12.73 -5.82 9.51
C VAL A 237 -12.78 -6.56 8.18
N VAL A 238 -12.79 -7.89 8.19
CA VAL A 238 -12.78 -8.71 6.98
C VAL A 238 -14.18 -8.78 6.38
N LYS A 239 -15.20 -9.01 7.21
CA LYS A 239 -16.59 -9.07 6.77
C LYS A 239 -17.20 -7.69 6.49
N GLN A 240 -16.56 -6.60 6.95
CA GLN A 240 -17.03 -5.22 6.80
C GLN A 240 -18.41 -5.01 7.41
N GLU A 241 -18.65 -5.58 8.59
CA GLU A 241 -19.93 -5.51 9.29
C GLU A 241 -19.75 -5.22 10.78
N VAL A 242 -20.76 -4.59 11.39
CA VAL A 242 -20.85 -4.44 12.85
C VAL A 242 -21.48 -5.70 13.43
N ILE A 243 -20.71 -6.46 14.19
CA ILE A 243 -21.15 -7.73 14.79
C ILE A 243 -21.76 -7.55 16.18
N GLU A 244 -21.41 -6.48 16.89
CA GLU A 244 -21.87 -6.21 18.26
C GLU A 244 -22.02 -4.71 18.50
N ILE A 245 -23.03 -4.30 19.28
CA ILE A 245 -23.22 -2.92 19.72
C ILE A 245 -23.53 -2.92 21.22
N ASN A 246 -22.70 -2.21 21.98
CA ASN A 246 -22.87 -1.98 23.40
C ASN A 246 -23.04 -0.49 23.69
N GLU A 247 -23.69 -0.18 24.80
CA GLU A 247 -23.91 1.19 25.24
C GLU A 247 -23.61 1.35 26.72
N THR A 248 -23.06 2.51 27.07
CA THR A 248 -22.75 2.86 28.46
C THR A 248 -23.06 4.33 28.73
N SER A 249 -23.56 4.60 29.93
CA SER A 249 -23.92 5.94 30.44
C SER A 249 -22.71 6.77 30.86
N SER A 250 -21.48 6.32 30.58
CA SER A 250 -20.25 7.02 30.94
C SER A 250 -19.29 7.15 29.75
N TRP A 251 -18.42 8.15 29.83
CA TRP A 251 -17.23 8.22 28.99
C TRP A 251 -16.25 7.15 29.46
N ILE A 252 -16.27 5.98 28.83
CA ILE A 252 -15.33 4.91 29.14
C ILE A 252 -13.93 5.33 28.68
N SER A 253 -12.97 5.23 29.59
CA SER A 253 -11.53 5.29 29.28
C SER A 253 -11.22 4.21 28.26
N ILE A 254 -10.76 4.61 27.08
CA ILE A 254 -10.36 3.66 26.05
C ILE A 254 -9.11 2.96 26.55
N PRO A 255 -9.02 1.62 26.47
CA PRO A 255 -7.80 0.93 26.86
C PRO A 255 -6.63 1.50 26.06
N GLU A 256 -5.65 2.07 26.76
CA GLU A 256 -4.39 2.48 26.13
C GLU A 256 -3.65 1.23 25.65
N ARG A 257 -2.94 1.36 24.52
CA ARG A 257 -2.28 0.25 23.82
C ARG A 257 -1.17 -0.40 24.63
#